data_AF-A0A2T9XPG4-F1
#
_entry.id   AF-A0A2T9XPG4-F1
#
_cell.length_a   1.000
_cell.length_b   1.000
_cell.length_c   1.000
_cell.angle_alpha   90.00
_cell.angle_beta   90.00
_cell.angle_gamma   90.00
#
_symmetry.space_group_name_H-M   'P 1'
#
loop_
_entity.id
_entity.type
_entity.pdbx_description
1 polymer ?
#
loop_
_entity_poly.entity_id
_entity_poly.type
_entity_poly.pdbx_seq_one_letter_code
_entity_poly.pdbx_strand_id
1 'polypeptide(L)'
;MPLDDGLTQQQGMLLIRESDSAKHLIAYGVQAMRTAALQESTRDPVLTMLSIGVEKVLKLSLGLVHLADSRTWPSKAVFIAHRHNIVDMDRTLREQIRARASLATHRGCVDNFLDAVDHDPIWPEAAAALNAYGQQGRFYWLDALSGSPQPDDTPVGYWENVFNTARDASPELTALFHEAFKSNEAHVEYMLRLNHAAADSIEQWWAMVAMAGMQGVFGERGKSWGLDQHIVPRQVRDTPD
;
A
#
# COMPACT_ATOMS: atom_id res chain seq x y z
N MET A 1 7.03 -11.63 26.57
CA MET A 1 5.98 -11.46 27.60
C MET A 1 4.65 -11.22 26.87
N PRO A 2 3.52 -11.82 27.27
CA PRO A 2 2.24 -11.47 26.68
C PRO A 2 1.97 -9.98 26.94
N LEU A 3 1.58 -9.23 25.91
CA LEU A 3 1.09 -7.86 26.08
C LEU A 3 -0.32 -7.92 26.70
N ASP A 4 -0.58 -7.07 27.69
CA ASP A 4 -1.91 -6.95 28.31
C ASP A 4 -2.80 -6.01 27.47
N ASP A 5 -3.24 -6.48 26.30
CA ASP A 5 -4.07 -5.70 25.37
C ASP A 5 -5.44 -6.33 25.07
N GLY A 6 -5.79 -7.39 25.80
CA GLY A 6 -7.10 -8.04 25.68
C GLY A 6 -7.22 -9.06 24.55
N LEU A 7 -6.17 -9.27 23.75
CA LEU A 7 -6.15 -10.38 22.81
C LEU A 7 -5.91 -11.72 23.51
N THR A 8 -6.61 -12.75 23.06
CA THR A 8 -6.23 -14.14 23.39
C THR A 8 -4.89 -14.49 22.74
N GLN A 9 -4.19 -15.50 23.29
CA GLN A 9 -2.94 -16.00 22.70
C GLN A 9 -3.11 -16.39 21.21
N GLN A 10 -4.24 -17.00 20.87
CA GLN A 10 -4.56 -17.39 19.49
C GLN A 10 -4.70 -16.16 18.58
N GLN A 11 -5.42 -15.11 19.01
CA GLN A 11 -5.56 -13.88 18.24
C GLN A 11 -4.20 -13.18 18.04
N GLY A 12 -3.35 -13.18 19.07
CA GLY A 12 -1.98 -12.67 18.94
C GLY A 12 -1.16 -13.41 17.87
N MET A 13 -1.26 -14.75 17.80
CA MET A 13 -0.58 -15.53 16.76
C MET A 13 -1.15 -15.30 15.35
N LEU A 14 -2.47 -15.16 15.23
CA LEU A 14 -3.12 -14.86 13.95
C LEU A 14 -2.70 -13.48 13.44
N LEU A 15 -2.60 -12.50 14.32
CA LEU A 15 -2.12 -11.17 13.98
C LEU A 15 -0.70 -11.20 13.41
N ILE A 16 0.21 -11.94 14.04
CA ILE A 16 1.60 -12.08 13.56
C ILE A 16 1.60 -12.68 12.14
N ARG A 17 0.89 -13.78 11.93
CA ARG A 17 0.82 -14.44 10.61
C ARG A 17 0.26 -13.54 9.51
N GLU A 18 -0.81 -12.80 9.81
CA GLU A 18 -1.38 -11.87 8.85
C GLU A 18 -0.46 -10.68 8.59
N SER A 19 0.26 -10.21 9.61
CA SER A 19 1.27 -9.16 9.46
C SER A 19 2.45 -9.62 8.59
N ASP A 20 2.89 -10.87 8.77
CA ASP A 20 3.93 -11.49 7.94
C ASP A 20 3.49 -11.61 6.48
N SER A 21 2.25 -12.06 6.26
CA SER A 21 1.69 -12.11 4.91
C SER A 21 1.61 -10.73 4.28
N ALA A 22 1.11 -9.73 5.00
CA ALA A 22 0.93 -8.37 4.50
C ALA A 22 2.27 -7.72 4.08
N LYS A 23 3.28 -7.77 4.97
CA LYS A 23 4.59 -7.15 4.72
C LYS A 23 5.33 -7.80 3.55
N HIS A 24 5.27 -9.13 3.43
CA HIS A 24 5.89 -9.82 2.30
C HIS A 24 5.20 -9.51 0.98
N LEU A 25 3.85 -9.46 0.95
CA LEU A 25 3.11 -9.12 -0.26
C LEU A 25 3.48 -7.71 -0.78
N ILE A 26 3.57 -6.72 0.10
CA ILE A 26 3.99 -5.37 -0.31
C ILE A 26 5.46 -5.39 -0.73
N ALA A 27 6.36 -5.94 0.07
CA ALA A 27 7.80 -5.91 -0.22
C ALA A 27 8.14 -6.60 -1.54
N TYR A 28 7.61 -7.80 -1.79
CA TYR A 28 7.82 -8.49 -3.08
C TYR A 28 7.08 -7.81 -4.23
N GLY A 29 5.89 -7.25 -4.00
CA GLY A 29 5.16 -6.50 -5.01
C GLY A 29 5.92 -5.25 -5.48
N VAL A 30 6.48 -4.50 -4.54
CA VAL A 30 7.33 -3.32 -4.79
C VAL A 30 8.63 -3.74 -5.49
N GLN A 31 9.31 -4.79 -5.01
CA GLN A 31 10.54 -5.26 -5.64
C GLN A 31 10.29 -5.70 -7.09
N ALA A 32 9.25 -6.49 -7.33
CA ALA A 32 8.88 -6.93 -8.66
C ALA A 32 8.47 -5.75 -9.56
N MET A 33 7.80 -4.73 -9.01
CA MET A 33 7.51 -3.49 -9.73
C MET A 33 8.78 -2.77 -10.18
N ARG A 34 9.80 -2.71 -9.33
CA ARG A 34 11.08 -2.05 -9.65
C ARG A 34 11.89 -2.80 -10.69
N THR A 35 11.94 -4.13 -10.61
CA THR A 35 12.85 -4.94 -11.44
C THR A 35 12.20 -5.44 -12.73
N ALA A 36 10.89 -5.67 -12.72
CA ALA A 36 10.18 -6.01 -13.94
C ALA A 36 9.96 -4.74 -14.75
N ALA A 37 10.23 -4.81 -16.05
CA ALA A 37 9.44 -4.02 -16.98
C ALA A 37 7.99 -4.46 -16.74
N LEU A 38 7.17 -3.60 -16.13
CA LEU A 38 5.73 -3.78 -15.87
C LEU A 38 4.98 -3.85 -17.21
N GLN A 39 5.25 -4.93 -17.93
CA GLN A 39 4.64 -5.32 -19.18
C GLN A 39 3.38 -6.13 -18.84
N GLU A 40 2.59 -6.42 -19.88
CA GLU A 40 1.33 -7.13 -19.76
C GLU A 40 1.46 -8.48 -18.99
N SER A 41 2.61 -9.14 -19.10
CA SER A 41 2.89 -10.43 -18.45
C SER A 41 3.17 -10.36 -16.94
N THR A 42 3.65 -9.22 -16.41
CA THR A 42 4.05 -9.08 -14.99
C THR A 42 3.11 -8.19 -14.19
N ARG A 43 2.24 -7.42 -14.85
CA ARG A 43 1.29 -6.51 -14.22
C ARG A 43 0.33 -7.20 -13.26
N ASP A 44 -0.32 -8.28 -13.68
CA ASP A 44 -1.33 -8.95 -12.85
C ASP A 44 -0.77 -9.54 -11.55
N PRO A 45 0.35 -10.29 -11.56
CA PRO A 45 0.99 -10.75 -10.33
C PRO A 45 1.39 -9.60 -9.39
N VAL A 46 1.97 -8.52 -9.94
CA VAL A 46 2.40 -7.34 -9.15
C VAL A 46 1.20 -6.64 -8.50
N LEU A 47 0.17 -6.33 -9.28
CA LEU A 47 -1.04 -5.68 -8.77
C LEU A 47 -1.79 -6.58 -7.78
N THR A 48 -1.78 -7.90 -7.97
CA THR A 48 -2.33 -8.85 -6.99
C THR A 48 -1.61 -8.76 -5.66
N MET A 49 -0.27 -8.82 -5.67
CA MET A 49 0.53 -8.73 -4.45
C MET A 49 0.30 -7.39 -3.74
N LEU A 50 0.39 -6.27 -4.45
CA LEU A 50 0.25 -4.94 -3.90
C LEU A 50 -1.17 -4.67 -3.39
N SER A 51 -2.20 -5.02 -4.17
CA SER A 51 -3.60 -4.80 -3.79
C SER A 51 -3.96 -5.57 -2.51
N ILE A 52 -3.58 -6.86 -2.42
CA ILE A 52 -3.81 -7.66 -1.19
C ILE A 52 -2.95 -7.14 -0.04
N GLY A 53 -1.68 -6.83 -0.29
CA GLY A 53 -0.75 -6.36 0.74
C GLY A 53 -1.21 -5.06 1.40
N VAL A 54 -1.52 -4.05 0.58
CA VAL A 54 -2.05 -2.75 1.03
C VAL A 54 -3.35 -2.93 1.82
N GLU A 55 -4.30 -3.72 1.30
CA GLU A 55 -5.56 -3.99 1.97
C GLU A 55 -5.34 -4.63 3.36
N LYS A 56 -4.45 -5.61 3.46
CA LYS A 56 -4.12 -6.25 4.73
C LYS A 56 -3.48 -5.28 5.71
N VAL A 57 -2.49 -4.48 5.28
CA VAL A 57 -1.86 -3.46 6.13
C VAL A 57 -2.88 -2.47 6.67
N LEU A 58 -3.80 -2.00 5.83
CA LEU A 58 -4.89 -1.10 6.24
C LEU A 58 -5.79 -1.74 7.30
N LYS A 59 -6.25 -2.97 7.06
CA LYS A 59 -7.11 -3.70 8.01
C LYS A 59 -6.41 -3.97 9.35
N LEU A 60 -5.14 -4.36 9.30
CA LEU A 60 -4.32 -4.60 10.49
C LEU A 60 -4.14 -3.31 11.28
N SER A 61 -3.81 -2.20 10.62
CA SER A 61 -3.60 -0.89 11.26
C SER A 61 -4.87 -0.36 11.92
N LEU A 62 -6.01 -0.39 11.20
CA LEU A 62 -7.32 -0.01 11.75
C LEU A 62 -7.74 -0.95 12.89
N GLY A 63 -7.43 -2.25 12.78
CA GLY A 63 -7.65 -3.22 13.84
C GLY A 63 -6.83 -2.93 15.10
N LEU A 64 -5.58 -2.50 14.95
CA LEU A 64 -4.72 -2.09 16.06
C LEU A 64 -5.20 -0.79 16.70
N VAL A 65 -5.65 0.20 15.90
CA VAL A 65 -6.30 1.42 16.44
C VAL A 65 -7.51 1.05 17.29
N HIS A 66 -8.39 0.19 16.77
CA HIS A 66 -9.56 -0.25 17.52
C HIS A 66 -9.19 -1.03 18.79
N LEU A 67 -8.20 -1.94 18.69
CA LEU A 67 -7.70 -2.71 19.83
C LEU A 67 -7.16 -1.81 20.94
N ALA A 68 -6.44 -0.74 20.58
CA ALA A 68 -5.92 0.22 21.55
C ALA A 68 -7.03 0.91 22.35
N ASP A 69 -8.20 1.13 21.74
CA ASP A 69 -9.31 1.83 22.38
C ASP A 69 -10.28 0.90 23.10
N SER A 70 -10.56 -0.27 22.53
CA SER A 70 -11.61 -1.17 23.03
C SER A 70 -11.07 -2.39 23.77
N ARG A 71 -9.75 -2.63 23.72
CA ARG A 71 -9.11 -3.88 24.21
C ARG A 71 -9.71 -5.15 23.61
N THR A 72 -10.31 -5.03 22.42
CA THR A 72 -10.86 -6.15 21.66
C THR A 72 -10.50 -6.01 20.19
N TRP A 73 -10.34 -7.13 19.49
CA TRP A 73 -10.17 -7.08 18.03
C TRP A 73 -11.52 -6.79 17.35
N PRO A 74 -11.57 -5.98 16.27
CA PRO A 74 -12.82 -5.70 15.58
C PRO A 74 -13.52 -6.97 15.11
N SER A 75 -14.86 -6.96 15.15
CA SER A 75 -15.64 -8.04 14.59
C SER A 75 -15.54 -8.06 13.06
N LYS A 76 -15.86 -9.20 12.46
CA LYS A 76 -15.93 -9.34 10.99
C LYS A 76 -16.85 -8.27 10.36
N ALA A 77 -17.92 -7.87 11.03
CA ALA A 77 -18.86 -6.87 10.53
C ALA A 77 -18.20 -5.50 10.32
N VAL A 78 -17.26 -5.11 11.18
CA VAL A 78 -16.50 -3.86 11.04
C VAL A 78 -15.69 -3.86 9.75
N PHE A 79 -14.97 -4.95 9.46
CA PHE A 79 -14.21 -5.06 8.21
C PHE A 79 -15.08 -5.30 6.98
N ILE A 80 -16.28 -5.89 7.12
CA ILE A 80 -17.26 -5.99 6.03
C ILE A 80 -17.77 -4.59 5.63
N ALA A 81 -17.92 -3.66 6.56
CA ALA A 81 -18.36 -2.30 6.25
C ALA A 81 -17.40 -1.60 5.27
N HIS A 82 -16.09 -1.82 5.44
CA HIS A 82 -15.07 -1.32 4.51
C HIS A 82 -14.84 -2.23 3.29
N ARG A 83 -15.36 -3.46 3.28
CA ARG A 83 -15.13 -4.51 2.26
C ARG A 83 -13.66 -4.61 1.82
N HIS A 84 -13.38 -4.23 0.59
CA HIS A 84 -12.06 -4.18 -0.07
C HIS A 84 -11.72 -2.74 -0.48
N ASN A 85 -12.36 -1.74 0.14
CA ASN A 85 -12.22 -0.34 -0.25
C ASN A 85 -10.93 0.27 0.32
N ILE A 86 -9.85 0.15 -0.45
CA ILE A 86 -8.52 0.64 -0.06
C ILE A 86 -8.54 2.17 0.13
N VAL A 87 -9.22 2.91 -0.74
CA VAL A 87 -9.29 4.38 -0.69
C VAL A 87 -9.97 4.84 0.60
N ASP A 88 -11.10 4.23 0.95
CA ASP A 88 -11.82 4.57 2.17
C ASP A 88 -11.05 4.22 3.44
N MET A 89 -10.41 3.04 3.47
CA MET A 89 -9.59 2.62 4.60
C MET A 89 -8.32 3.48 4.76
N ASP A 90 -7.66 3.88 3.66
CA ASP A 90 -6.50 4.79 3.70
C ASP A 90 -6.88 6.14 4.29
N ARG A 91 -7.97 6.75 3.79
CA ARG A 91 -8.50 8.01 4.32
C ARG A 91 -8.80 7.88 5.82
N THR A 92 -9.54 6.84 6.20
CA THR A 92 -9.91 6.59 7.60
C THR A 92 -8.67 6.41 8.46
N LEU A 93 -7.67 5.66 7.99
CA LEU A 93 -6.43 5.45 8.73
C LEU A 93 -5.65 6.75 8.90
N ARG A 94 -5.48 7.55 7.85
CA ARG A 94 -4.78 8.84 7.95
C ARG A 94 -5.51 9.82 8.89
N GLU A 95 -6.83 9.84 8.89
CA GLU A 95 -7.63 10.59 9.87
C GLU A 95 -7.38 10.11 11.30
N GLN A 96 -7.34 8.78 11.53
CA GLN A 96 -6.99 8.22 12.84
C GLN A 96 -5.57 8.56 13.26
N ILE A 97 -4.58 8.53 12.36
CA ILE A 97 -3.20 8.90 12.66
C ILE A 97 -3.14 10.37 13.11
N ARG A 98 -3.81 11.28 12.38
CA ARG A 98 -3.88 12.70 12.76
C ARG A 98 -4.56 12.91 14.11
N ALA A 99 -5.71 12.26 14.33
CA ALA A 99 -6.46 12.39 15.58
C ALA A 99 -5.69 11.85 16.80
N ARG A 100 -4.80 10.87 16.58
CA ARG A 100 -4.02 10.19 17.61
C ARG A 100 -2.56 10.65 17.65
N ALA A 101 -2.19 11.69 16.90
CA ALA A 101 -0.80 12.16 16.79
C ALA A 101 -0.20 12.58 18.15
N SER A 102 -1.04 13.02 19.10
CA SER A 102 -0.59 13.35 20.47
C SER A 102 -0.15 12.13 21.29
N LEU A 103 -0.50 10.90 20.87
CA LEU A 103 -0.06 9.65 21.51
C LEU A 103 1.32 9.21 21.01
N ALA A 104 1.84 9.83 19.95
CA ALA A 104 3.13 9.49 19.37
C ALA A 104 4.27 9.87 20.33
N THR A 105 5.24 8.96 20.48
CA THR A 105 6.47 9.20 21.26
C THR A 105 7.23 10.41 20.70
N HIS A 106 7.34 10.50 19.38
CA HIS A 106 7.84 11.66 18.66
C HIS A 106 6.83 12.09 17.59
N ARG A 107 5.91 12.98 17.96
CA ARG A 107 4.89 13.51 17.04
C ARG A 107 5.46 14.07 15.74
N GLY A 108 6.52 14.87 15.81
CA GLY A 108 7.13 15.47 14.62
C GLY A 108 7.60 14.44 13.58
N CYS A 109 7.97 13.22 14.01
CA CYS A 109 8.29 12.15 13.07
C CYS A 109 7.04 11.67 12.32
N VAL A 110 5.92 11.49 13.02
CA VAL A 110 4.66 11.05 12.39
C VAL A 110 4.12 12.12 11.45
N ASP A 111 4.13 13.38 11.88
CA ASP A 111 3.65 14.52 11.09
C ASP A 111 4.45 14.65 9.78
N ASN A 112 5.79 14.53 9.82
CA ASN A 112 6.61 14.58 8.60
C ASN A 112 6.27 13.48 7.59
N PHE A 113 6.00 12.25 8.05
CA PHE A 113 5.63 11.14 7.16
C PHE A 113 4.22 11.31 6.59
N LEU A 114 3.27 11.78 7.41
CA LEU A 114 1.93 12.12 6.94
C LEU A 114 1.97 13.22 5.88
N ASP A 115 2.68 14.31 6.15
CA ASP A 115 2.83 15.43 5.23
C ASP A 115 3.45 14.96 3.91
N ALA A 116 4.44 14.09 3.96
CA ALA A 116 5.10 13.60 2.77
C ALA A 116 4.18 12.74 1.88
N VAL A 117 3.27 11.95 2.48
CA VAL A 117 2.22 11.21 1.74
C VAL A 117 1.11 12.13 1.26
N ASP A 118 0.74 13.15 2.04
CA ASP A 118 -0.31 14.11 1.66
C ASP A 118 0.11 14.99 0.46
N HIS A 119 1.41 15.23 0.30
CA HIS A 119 1.97 15.98 -0.83
C HIS A 119 2.44 15.07 -1.99
N ASP A 120 2.33 13.75 -1.85
CA ASP A 120 2.64 12.82 -2.94
C ASP A 120 1.44 12.72 -3.90
N PRO A 121 1.55 13.23 -5.14
CA PRO A 121 0.45 13.17 -6.09
C PRO A 121 0.21 11.76 -6.64
N ILE A 122 1.17 10.85 -6.54
CA ILE A 122 1.10 9.50 -7.12
C ILE A 122 0.26 8.58 -6.22
N TRP A 123 0.37 8.71 -4.91
CA TRP A 123 -0.28 7.81 -3.96
C TRP A 123 -1.81 7.71 -4.14
N PRO A 124 -2.57 8.82 -4.28
CA PRO A 124 -4.02 8.74 -4.49
C PRO A 124 -4.40 7.90 -5.72
N GLU A 125 -3.69 8.07 -6.83
CA GLU A 125 -3.93 7.30 -8.05
C GLU A 125 -3.52 5.83 -7.87
N ALA A 126 -2.39 5.57 -7.20
CA ALA A 126 -1.95 4.21 -6.90
C ALA A 126 -2.98 3.48 -6.01
N ALA A 127 -3.49 4.14 -4.97
CA ALA A 127 -4.52 3.62 -4.09
C ALA A 127 -5.82 3.33 -4.87
N ALA A 128 -6.23 4.22 -5.77
CA ALA A 128 -7.39 4.03 -6.63
C ALA A 128 -7.22 2.84 -7.57
N ALA A 129 -6.05 2.69 -8.19
CA ALA A 129 -5.76 1.57 -9.08
C ALA A 129 -5.73 0.22 -8.34
N LEU A 130 -5.09 0.16 -7.17
CA LEU A 130 -5.05 -1.05 -6.34
C LEU A 130 -6.44 -1.40 -5.80
N ASN A 131 -7.26 -0.39 -5.50
CA ASN A 131 -8.66 -0.55 -5.10
C ASN A 131 -9.50 -1.15 -6.23
N ALA A 132 -9.46 -0.53 -7.43
CA ALA A 132 -10.18 -1.01 -8.60
C ALA A 132 -9.75 -2.44 -8.97
N TYR A 133 -8.44 -2.72 -8.90
CA TYR A 133 -7.91 -4.06 -9.13
C TYR A 133 -8.49 -5.09 -8.16
N GLY A 134 -8.51 -4.76 -6.86
CA GLY A 134 -9.03 -5.65 -5.81
C GLY A 134 -10.53 -5.91 -5.87
N GLN A 135 -11.32 -4.91 -6.28
CA GLN A 135 -12.78 -5.03 -6.33
C GLN A 135 -13.30 -5.71 -7.59
N GLN A 136 -12.70 -5.41 -8.75
CA GLN A 136 -13.22 -5.84 -10.05
C GLN A 136 -12.11 -6.24 -11.03
N GLY A 137 -10.91 -5.66 -10.94
CA GLY A 137 -9.89 -5.84 -11.96
C GLY A 137 -9.38 -7.27 -12.11
N ARG A 138 -9.31 -8.05 -11.02
CA ARG A 138 -8.84 -9.45 -11.04
C ARG A 138 -9.71 -10.39 -11.87
N PHE A 139 -11.00 -10.08 -12.02
CA PHE A 139 -11.95 -10.89 -12.77
C PHE A 139 -12.60 -10.13 -13.93
N TYR A 140 -12.20 -8.88 -14.18
CA TYR A 140 -12.79 -8.01 -15.20
C TYR A 140 -13.02 -8.70 -16.55
N TRP A 141 -11.99 -9.34 -17.10
CA TRP A 141 -12.11 -10.04 -18.38
C TRP A 141 -12.94 -11.31 -18.30
N LEU A 142 -12.89 -12.04 -17.18
CA LEU A 142 -13.72 -13.24 -16.96
C LEU A 142 -15.20 -12.87 -16.80
N ASP A 143 -15.49 -11.77 -16.11
CA ASP A 143 -16.83 -11.23 -15.94
C ASP A 143 -17.37 -10.69 -17.27
N ALA A 144 -16.54 -10.00 -18.05
CA ALA A 144 -16.89 -9.58 -19.41
C ALA A 144 -17.22 -10.78 -20.31
N LEU A 145 -16.42 -11.86 -20.24
CA LEU A 145 -16.67 -13.11 -20.96
C LEU A 145 -18.01 -13.76 -20.56
N SER A 146 -18.44 -13.57 -19.30
CA SER A 146 -19.75 -14.04 -18.82
C SER A 146 -20.94 -13.18 -19.27
N GLY A 147 -20.70 -12.05 -19.94
CA GLY A 147 -21.73 -11.08 -20.35
C GLY A 147 -22.12 -10.09 -19.25
N SER A 148 -21.35 -10.00 -18.16
CA SER A 148 -21.58 -9.00 -17.11
C SER A 148 -21.17 -7.61 -17.61
N PRO A 149 -22.02 -6.57 -17.45
CA PRO A 149 -21.64 -5.20 -17.79
C PRO A 149 -20.37 -4.80 -17.06
N GLN A 150 -19.41 -4.26 -17.81
CA GLN A 150 -18.18 -3.71 -17.25
C GLN A 150 -18.27 -2.19 -17.16
N PRO A 151 -17.65 -1.57 -16.15
CA PRO A 151 -17.46 -0.12 -16.12
C PRO A 151 -16.57 0.33 -17.27
N ASP A 152 -16.78 1.57 -17.74
CA ASP A 152 -16.03 2.15 -18.86
C ASP A 152 -14.51 2.27 -18.55
N ASP A 153 -14.16 2.52 -17.28
CA ASP A 153 -12.78 2.56 -16.82
C ASP A 153 -12.22 1.14 -16.63
N THR A 154 -11.30 0.76 -17.52
CA THR A 154 -10.62 -0.53 -17.45
C THR A 154 -9.57 -0.56 -16.33
N PRO A 155 -9.22 -1.75 -15.78
CA PRO A 155 -8.13 -1.88 -14.81
C PRO A 155 -6.79 -1.33 -15.32
N VAL A 156 -6.57 -1.34 -16.64
CA VAL A 156 -5.39 -0.76 -17.29
C VAL A 156 -5.41 0.76 -17.19
N GLY A 157 -6.55 1.40 -17.47
CA GLY A 157 -6.69 2.86 -17.41
C GLY A 157 -6.39 3.45 -16.04
N TYR A 158 -6.79 2.76 -14.96
CA TYR A 158 -6.42 3.18 -13.61
C TYR A 158 -4.90 3.20 -13.39
N TRP A 159 -4.17 2.22 -13.91
CA TRP A 159 -2.72 2.18 -13.78
C TRP A 159 -2.02 3.20 -14.69
N GLU A 160 -2.60 3.49 -15.86
CA GLU A 160 -2.12 4.57 -16.73
C GLU A 160 -2.22 5.94 -16.04
N ASN A 161 -3.26 6.18 -15.23
CA ASN A 161 -3.36 7.41 -14.43
C ASN A 161 -2.22 7.56 -13.42
N VAL A 162 -1.76 6.47 -12.80
CA VAL A 162 -0.58 6.46 -11.93
C VAL A 162 0.65 6.96 -12.69
N PHE A 163 0.89 6.41 -13.88
CA PHE A 163 2.04 6.79 -14.70
C PHE A 163 1.95 8.19 -15.28
N ASN A 164 0.76 8.61 -15.72
CA ASN A 164 0.52 9.98 -16.19
C ASN A 164 0.80 10.98 -15.07
N THR A 165 0.31 10.71 -13.86
CA THR A 165 0.53 11.57 -12.70
C THR A 165 2.00 11.62 -12.29
N ALA A 166 2.70 10.48 -12.30
CA ALA A 166 4.14 10.43 -12.03
C ALA A 166 4.94 11.26 -13.06
N ARG A 167 4.60 11.13 -14.35
CA ARG A 167 5.22 11.93 -15.41
C ARG A 167 4.97 13.42 -15.21
N ASP A 168 3.72 13.80 -14.98
CA ASP A 168 3.31 15.21 -14.91
C ASP A 168 3.87 15.90 -13.65
N ALA A 169 4.11 15.15 -12.58
CA ALA A 169 4.75 15.63 -11.35
C ALA A 169 6.28 15.78 -11.44
N SER A 170 6.94 15.21 -12.47
CA SER A 170 8.40 15.18 -12.58
C SER A 170 8.89 15.73 -13.93
N PRO A 171 9.60 16.88 -13.93
CA PRO A 171 10.24 17.40 -15.14
C PRO A 171 11.21 16.41 -15.79
N GLU A 172 11.88 15.58 -14.99
CA GLU A 172 12.80 14.54 -15.47
C GLU A 172 12.04 13.45 -16.25
N LEU A 173 10.94 12.94 -15.69
CA LEU A 173 10.11 11.93 -16.37
C LEU A 173 9.45 12.48 -17.63
N THR A 174 9.06 13.76 -17.62
CA THR A 174 8.55 14.44 -18.81
C THR A 174 9.63 14.53 -19.91
N ALA A 175 10.87 14.86 -19.55
CA ALA A 175 11.97 14.87 -20.51
C ALA A 175 12.23 13.46 -21.09
N LEU A 176 12.26 12.44 -20.23
CA LEU A 176 12.40 11.04 -20.66
C LEU A 176 11.28 10.59 -21.59
N PHE A 177 10.03 11.00 -21.34
CA PHE A 177 8.90 10.70 -22.22
C PHE A 177 9.11 11.21 -23.66
N HIS A 178 9.68 12.42 -23.82
CA HIS A 178 9.98 12.96 -25.15
C HIS A 178 11.11 12.19 -25.86
N GLU A 179 12.05 11.64 -25.11
CA GLU A 179 13.14 10.81 -25.63
C GLU A 179 12.70 9.35 -25.90
N ALA A 180 11.67 8.85 -25.20
CA ALA A 180 11.22 7.47 -25.24
C ALA A 180 10.81 6.98 -26.65
N PHE A 181 10.42 7.88 -27.55
CA PHE A 181 10.02 7.54 -28.91
C PHE A 181 11.21 7.42 -29.89
N LYS A 182 12.44 7.70 -29.44
CA LYS A 182 13.64 7.70 -30.29
C LYS A 182 14.32 6.34 -30.40
N SER A 183 14.18 5.48 -29.39
CA SER A 183 14.69 4.09 -29.43
C SER A 183 13.97 3.18 -28.43
N ASN A 184 14.13 1.87 -28.61
CA ASN A 184 13.57 0.88 -27.68
C ASN A 184 14.23 0.98 -26.29
N GLU A 185 15.53 1.24 -26.22
CA GLU A 185 16.27 1.42 -24.97
C GLU A 185 15.75 2.64 -24.19
N ALA A 186 15.49 3.76 -24.88
CA ALA A 186 14.92 4.95 -24.26
C ALA A 186 13.51 4.70 -23.71
N HIS A 187 12.69 3.92 -24.44
CA HIS A 187 11.37 3.50 -23.96
C HIS A 187 11.45 2.63 -22.70
N VAL A 188 12.37 1.65 -22.68
CA VAL A 188 12.58 0.78 -21.52
C VAL A 188 13.02 1.58 -20.29
N GLU A 189 13.97 2.50 -20.43
CA GLU A 189 14.41 3.36 -19.33
C GLU A 189 13.26 4.22 -18.80
N TYR A 190 12.47 4.83 -19.68
CA TYR A 190 11.31 5.62 -19.28
C TYR A 190 10.30 4.79 -18.46
N MET A 191 9.97 3.59 -18.93
CA MET A 191 9.06 2.69 -18.21
C MET A 191 9.63 2.24 -16.86
N LEU A 192 10.94 1.97 -16.79
CA LEU A 192 11.61 1.62 -15.54
C LEU A 192 11.50 2.77 -14.53
N ARG A 193 11.71 4.01 -14.97
CA ARG A 193 11.63 5.20 -14.11
C ARG A 193 10.21 5.46 -13.60
N LEU A 194 9.20 5.24 -14.43
CA LEU A 194 7.80 5.29 -14.01
C LEU A 194 7.49 4.24 -12.93
N ASN A 195 7.97 3.00 -13.11
CA ASN A 195 7.78 1.95 -12.12
C ASN A 195 8.44 2.30 -10.79
N HIS A 196 9.66 2.84 -10.84
CA HIS A 196 10.36 3.30 -9.64
C HIS A 196 9.59 4.41 -8.91
N ALA A 197 9.06 5.40 -9.64
CA ALA A 197 8.27 6.47 -9.03
C ALA A 197 7.00 5.94 -8.33
N ALA A 198 6.27 5.01 -8.99
CA ALA A 198 5.11 4.37 -8.38
C ALA A 198 5.48 3.50 -7.15
N ALA A 199 6.59 2.76 -7.24
CA ALA A 199 7.10 1.95 -6.14
C ALA A 199 7.55 2.81 -4.94
N ASP A 200 8.23 3.94 -5.20
CA ASP A 200 8.66 4.90 -4.18
C ASP A 200 7.45 5.47 -3.43
N SER A 201 6.40 5.85 -4.17
CA SER A 201 5.13 6.35 -3.61
C SER A 201 4.46 5.32 -2.67
N ILE A 202 4.35 4.06 -3.11
CA ILE A 202 3.75 2.98 -2.30
C ILE A 202 4.59 2.70 -1.05
N GLU A 203 5.92 2.67 -1.16
CA GLU A 203 6.79 2.46 -0.01
C GLU A 203 6.78 3.65 0.96
N GLN A 204 6.66 4.87 0.46
CA GLN A 204 6.54 6.06 1.29
C GLN A 204 5.25 6.03 2.12
N TRP A 205 4.14 5.65 1.49
CA TRP A 205 2.89 5.38 2.21
C TRP A 205 3.06 4.28 3.26
N TRP A 206 3.67 3.16 2.90
CA TRP A 206 3.85 2.05 3.83
C TRP A 206 4.76 2.42 5.01
N ALA A 207 5.82 3.20 4.75
CA ALA A 207 6.71 3.73 5.78
C ALA A 207 5.98 4.69 6.73
N MET A 208 5.04 5.51 6.23
CA MET A 208 4.19 6.34 7.07
C MET A 208 3.35 5.51 8.04
N VAL A 209 2.72 4.43 7.56
CA VAL A 209 1.93 3.52 8.42
C VAL A 209 2.82 2.83 9.46
N ALA A 210 3.97 2.29 9.04
CA ALA A 210 4.93 1.65 9.94
C ALA A 210 5.42 2.61 11.03
N MET A 211 5.77 3.84 10.64
CA MET A 211 6.22 4.89 11.55
C MET A 211 5.14 5.31 12.54
N ALA A 212 3.89 5.48 12.11
CA ALA A 212 2.77 5.74 13.02
C ALA A 212 2.65 4.63 14.07
N GLY A 213 2.73 3.37 13.64
CA GLY A 213 2.77 2.21 14.53
C GLY A 213 3.92 2.28 15.54
N MET A 214 5.17 2.42 15.05
CA MET A 214 6.39 2.49 15.87
C MET A 214 6.33 3.58 16.93
N GLN A 215 5.73 4.73 16.60
CA GLN A 215 5.62 5.86 17.52
C GLN A 215 4.52 5.67 18.56
N GLY A 216 3.68 4.65 18.45
CA GLY A 216 2.63 4.31 19.42
C GLY A 216 1.24 4.83 19.07
N VAL A 217 1.04 5.37 17.85
CA VAL A 217 -0.26 5.86 17.40
C VAL A 217 -1.32 4.75 17.42
N PHE A 218 -0.90 3.50 17.16
CA PHE A 218 -1.76 2.31 17.17
C PHE A 218 -1.71 1.54 18.50
N GLY A 219 -1.29 2.19 19.60
CA GLY A 219 -1.15 1.59 20.92
C GLY A 219 0.14 0.76 21.12
N GLU A 220 0.29 0.14 22.29
CA GLU A 220 1.52 -0.58 22.67
C GLU A 220 1.83 -1.76 21.75
N ARG A 221 0.83 -2.56 21.38
CA ARG A 221 1.01 -3.61 20.36
C ARG A 221 1.37 -3.02 18.99
N GLY A 222 0.83 -1.85 18.67
CA GLY A 222 1.15 -1.11 17.46
C GLY A 222 2.64 -0.77 17.33
N LYS A 223 3.36 -0.54 18.44
CA LYS A 223 4.80 -0.23 18.43
C LYS A 223 5.64 -1.38 17.88
N SER A 224 5.43 -2.59 18.41
CA SER A 224 6.16 -3.77 17.94
C SER A 224 5.75 -4.16 16.52
N TRP A 225 4.46 -4.03 16.19
CA TRP A 225 3.98 -4.25 14.83
C TRP A 225 4.58 -3.27 13.82
N GLY A 226 4.58 -1.97 14.13
CA GLY A 226 5.17 -0.96 13.24
C GLY A 226 6.66 -1.16 13.03
N LEU A 227 7.40 -1.56 14.08
CA LEU A 227 8.83 -1.88 13.96
C LEU A 227 9.06 -3.06 13.00
N ASP A 228 8.24 -4.10 13.11
CA ASP A 228 8.30 -5.26 12.24
C ASP A 228 7.97 -4.90 10.77
N GLN A 229 6.99 -4.03 10.54
CA GLN A 229 6.68 -3.51 9.20
C GLN A 229 7.83 -2.68 8.60
N HIS A 230 8.57 -1.93 9.43
CA HIS A 230 9.66 -1.05 8.96
C HIS A 230 10.95 -1.79 8.55
N ILE A 231 11.19 -2.99 9.11
CA ILE A 231 12.44 -3.73 8.88
C ILE A 231 12.44 -4.47 7.53
N VAL A 232 11.31 -5.05 7.14
CA VAL A 232 11.21 -5.93 5.96
C VAL A 232 11.52 -5.26 4.61
N PRO A 233 11.09 -4.02 4.31
CA PRO A 233 11.45 -3.39 3.04
C PRO A 233 12.97 -3.32 2.84
N ARG A 234 13.78 -3.26 3.91
CA ARG A 234 15.24 -3.28 3.83
C ARG A 234 15.80 -4.66 3.50
N GLN A 235 15.23 -5.71 4.09
CA GLN A 235 15.71 -7.08 3.88
C GLN A 235 15.46 -7.60 2.46
N VAL A 236 14.35 -7.22 1.84
CA VAL A 236 14.03 -7.64 0.47
C VAL A 236 14.85 -6.87 -0.57
N ARG A 237 15.17 -5.59 -0.32
CA ARG A 237 16.06 -4.78 -1.17
C ARG A 237 17.51 -5.27 -1.18
N ASP A 238 18.00 -5.81 -0.06
CA ASP A 238 19.38 -6.25 0.10
C ASP A 238 19.63 -7.71 -0.32
N THR A 239 18.62 -8.41 -0.83
CA THR A 239 18.80 -9.76 -1.40
C THR A 239 19.45 -9.63 -2.77
N PRO A 240 20.67 -10.18 -2.99
CA PRO A 240 21.26 -10.20 -4.33
C PRO A 240 20.44 -11.12 -5.24
N ASP A 241 20.22 -10.67 -6.48
CA ASP A 241 19.71 -11.50 -7.59
C ASP A 241 20.65 -12.68 -7.91
#